data_AF-A0A9D9UYX5-F1
#
_entry.id   AF-A0A9D9UYX5-F1
#
_cell.length_a   1.000
_cell.length_b   1.000
_cell.length_c   1.000
_cell.angle_alpha   90.00
_cell.angle_beta   90.00
_cell.angle_gamma   90.00
#
_symmetry.space_group_name_H-M   'P 1'
#
loop_
_entity.id
_entity.type
_entity.pdbx_description
1 polymer ?
#
loop_
_entity_poly.entity_id
_entity_poly.type
_entity_poly.pdbx_seq_one_letter_code
_entity_poly.pdbx_strand_id
1 'polypeptide(L)'
;MIFLGISILAGVFTVLAPCILPFLPVVIGASENDGRYISKRAVVVIGSLSVSVIVFTLLLKASTLLIDIPTAFWSWFSGSIVILVGIAIVFPALWARVPLVNALSRASNKAVGAGYGKKSYAGDALIGLALGPVFTTCSPTYLFIIATALPATFLTGLLYLLGFTFGLALALLAIAYFGQRIVTALDSRMHAAGKIKQVFGVLIILVGVAILTGFDKKIETFILDSGYGATIQLENNLIERFAPTSMNEDEKRADGVHEVITLAGGCFWCTEAYFQEQPGVVSAISGYAGGDAVTASYITVATGATKHRESVQITYDPEIITTEEILDIYWSHIDPTDTDGQFADTGFQYTTAIFYQNDEQKEAALDSKSRLEKSGLFTAPIATEIIPLTTFFEAETYHQDYYQKAADHYERYKKASGRAGFVEETWAKDAAIQFLESKQEAAATESRAAYEYTDEEIVEKLKHLDPLAYHVVAESGTESPFNNKYWDNKAEGIYVDIVTGKPLFSSTHKYDSGTGWPSFWRTIDDDSVTMHEDNSLSTTRTEIRSDAGHVGHVFEDGPVDEGGRRFCTNSASLRFVPKESMEEEGYGNYVYLFKNA
;
A
#
# COMPACT_ATOMS: atom_id res chain seq x y z
N MET A 1 24.37 10.52 -13.24
CA MET A 1 25.42 10.06 -14.18
C MET A 1 25.30 8.55 -14.47
N ILE A 2 25.11 7.70 -13.44
CA ILE A 2 24.95 6.24 -13.61
C ILE A 2 23.77 5.88 -14.53
N PHE A 3 22.58 6.45 -14.31
CA PHE A 3 21.39 6.22 -15.14
C PHE A 3 21.56 6.61 -16.62
N LEU A 4 22.37 7.64 -16.90
CA LEU A 4 22.68 8.02 -18.28
C LEU A 4 23.52 6.94 -18.97
N GLY A 5 24.49 6.36 -18.25
CA GLY A 5 25.30 5.24 -18.74
C GLY A 5 24.46 3.98 -18.99
N ILE A 6 23.53 3.66 -18.08
CA ILE A 6 22.61 2.53 -18.24
C ILE A 6 21.68 2.76 -19.45
N SER A 7 21.16 3.98 -19.62
CA SER A 7 20.34 4.32 -20.78
C SER A 7 21.08 4.13 -22.11
N ILE A 8 22.36 4.54 -22.18
CA ILE A 8 23.19 4.30 -23.37
C ILE A 8 23.36 2.80 -23.62
N LEU A 9 23.64 2.00 -22.59
CA LEU A 9 23.78 0.54 -22.71
C LEU A 9 22.47 -0.13 -23.16
N ALA A 10 21.33 0.31 -22.62
CA ALA A 10 20.00 -0.14 -23.05
C ALA A 10 19.77 0.11 -24.55
N GLY A 11 20.18 1.28 -25.04
CA GLY A 11 20.15 1.60 -26.48
C GLY A 11 21.00 0.65 -27.32
N VAL A 12 22.19 0.28 -26.83
CA VAL A 12 23.08 -0.68 -27.51
C VAL A 12 22.44 -2.07 -27.57
N PHE A 13 21.91 -2.56 -26.46
CA PHE A 13 21.31 -3.91 -26.37
C PHE A 13 19.98 -4.02 -27.14
N THR A 14 19.25 -2.93 -27.30
CA THR A 14 18.02 -2.88 -28.11
C THR A 14 18.21 -3.51 -29.50
N VAL A 15 19.38 -3.31 -30.11
CA VAL A 15 19.65 -3.80 -31.48
C VAL A 15 19.67 -5.33 -31.57
N LEU A 16 19.91 -6.01 -30.45
CA LEU A 16 19.93 -7.46 -30.35
C LEU A 16 18.54 -8.07 -30.13
N ALA A 17 17.49 -7.26 -30.00
CA ALA A 17 16.14 -7.76 -29.79
C ALA A 17 15.69 -8.66 -30.97
N PRO A 18 15.08 -9.84 -30.71
CA PRO A 18 14.71 -10.80 -31.75
C PRO A 18 13.84 -10.22 -32.88
N CYS A 19 13.00 -9.26 -32.54
CA CYS A 19 12.08 -8.55 -33.41
C CYS A 19 12.72 -7.39 -34.19
N ILE A 20 13.91 -6.92 -33.78
CA ILE A 20 14.70 -5.88 -34.48
C ILE A 20 15.68 -6.48 -35.48
N LEU A 21 16.20 -7.69 -35.21
CA LEU A 21 17.12 -8.41 -36.11
C LEU A 21 16.67 -8.48 -37.58
N PRO A 22 15.37 -8.72 -37.91
CA PRO A 22 14.91 -8.78 -39.29
C PRO A 22 15.02 -7.45 -40.06
N PHE A 23 15.14 -6.32 -39.36
CA PHE A 23 15.22 -4.99 -39.94
C PHE A 23 16.66 -4.48 -40.10
N LEU A 24 17.65 -5.15 -39.49
CA LEU A 24 19.07 -4.82 -39.65
C LEU A 24 19.55 -4.80 -41.11
N PRO A 25 19.10 -5.71 -42.01
CA PRO A 25 19.47 -5.64 -43.42
C PRO A 25 19.08 -4.33 -44.11
N VAL A 26 18.05 -3.62 -43.63
CA VAL A 26 17.65 -2.31 -44.17
C VAL A 26 18.69 -1.24 -43.82
N VAL A 27 19.20 -1.27 -42.58
CA VAL A 27 20.26 -0.37 -42.11
C VAL A 27 21.60 -0.69 -42.77
N ILE A 28 21.92 -1.98 -42.95
CA ILE A 28 23.13 -2.44 -43.65
C ILE A 28 23.05 -2.12 -45.15
N GLY A 29 21.88 -2.30 -45.78
CA GLY A 29 21.64 -2.01 -47.20
C GLY A 29 21.71 -0.52 -47.53
N ALA A 30 21.43 0.36 -46.57
CA ALA A 30 21.70 1.79 -46.71
C ALA A 30 23.21 2.12 -46.77
N SER A 31 24.08 1.21 -46.30
CA SER A 31 25.55 1.33 -46.30
C SER A 31 26.21 0.90 -47.63
N GLU A 32 25.50 1.04 -48.75
CA GLU A 32 26.01 0.64 -50.07
C GLU A 32 26.98 1.70 -50.65
N ASN A 33 28.27 1.58 -50.28
CA ASN A 33 29.44 1.87 -51.13
C ASN A 33 30.74 1.65 -50.33
N ASP A 34 31.65 0.84 -50.88
CA ASP A 34 33.04 0.60 -50.46
C ASP A 34 33.28 0.39 -48.96
N GLY A 35 33.52 -0.86 -48.59
CA GLY A 35 33.56 -1.38 -47.21
C GLY A 35 34.71 -0.90 -46.32
N ARG A 36 34.90 0.42 -46.23
CA ARG A 36 35.80 1.11 -45.30
C ARG A 36 35.16 2.33 -44.62
N TYR A 37 34.01 2.84 -45.06
CA TYR A 37 33.37 4.04 -44.48
C TYR A 37 31.86 3.91 -44.36
N ILE A 38 31.30 4.51 -43.29
CA ILE A 38 29.84 4.57 -43.07
C ILE A 38 29.23 5.50 -44.13
N SER A 39 28.23 5.01 -44.88
CA SER A 39 27.58 5.83 -45.90
C SER A 39 26.77 6.98 -45.27
N LYS A 40 26.73 8.14 -45.94
CA LYS A 40 25.87 9.27 -45.51
C LYS A 40 24.39 8.87 -45.45
N ARG A 41 23.99 7.87 -46.23
CA ARG A 41 22.62 7.34 -46.26
C ARG A 41 22.31 6.55 -44.98
N ALA A 42 23.22 5.70 -44.53
CA ALA A 42 23.09 4.98 -43.26
C ALA A 42 22.96 5.97 -42.09
N VAL A 43 23.73 7.06 -42.09
CA VAL A 43 23.60 8.14 -41.09
C VAL A 43 22.21 8.80 -41.14
N VAL A 44 21.64 9.03 -42.33
CA VAL A 44 20.29 9.60 -42.46
C VAL A 44 19.21 8.64 -41.96
N VAL A 45 19.30 7.34 -42.28
CA VAL A 45 18.37 6.33 -41.76
C VAL A 45 18.44 6.25 -40.23
N ILE A 46 19.65 6.16 -39.66
CA ILE A 46 19.85 6.03 -38.21
C ILE A 46 19.45 7.31 -37.47
N GLY A 47 19.76 8.48 -38.03
CA GLY A 47 19.39 9.77 -37.44
C GLY A 47 17.88 9.98 -37.43
N SER A 48 17.20 9.69 -38.54
CA SER A 48 15.73 9.78 -38.62
C SER A 48 15.02 8.75 -37.75
N LEU A 49 15.57 7.53 -37.61
CA LEU A 49 15.13 6.53 -36.64
C LEU A 49 15.22 7.05 -35.20
N SER A 50 16.34 7.65 -34.83
CA SER A 50 16.57 8.20 -33.49
C SER A 50 15.54 9.29 -33.15
N VAL A 51 15.25 10.18 -34.10
CA VAL A 51 14.21 11.21 -33.95
C VAL A 51 12.81 10.58 -33.78
N SER A 52 12.50 9.56 -34.57
CA SER A 52 11.20 8.85 -34.48
C SER A 52 10.99 8.19 -33.13
N VAL A 53 12.03 7.54 -32.58
CA VAL A 53 12.01 6.93 -31.24
C VAL A 53 11.73 7.99 -30.16
N ILE A 54 12.36 9.16 -30.24
CA ILE A 54 12.13 10.26 -29.29
C ILE A 54 10.68 10.72 -29.36
N VAL A 55 10.20 11.04 -30.57
CA VAL A 55 8.84 11.57 -30.78
C VAL A 55 7.79 10.56 -30.35
N PHE A 56 7.92 9.29 -30.73
CA PHE A 56 6.96 8.26 -30.38
C PHE A 56 6.92 8.00 -28.87
N THR A 57 8.06 8.06 -28.18
CA THR A 57 8.12 7.91 -26.73
C THR A 57 7.46 9.07 -26.00
N LEU A 58 7.64 10.31 -26.48
CA LEU A 58 6.96 11.49 -25.94
C LEU A 58 5.45 11.45 -26.22
N LEU A 59 5.05 10.95 -27.39
CA LEU A 59 3.63 10.73 -27.73
C LEU A 59 2.99 9.66 -26.84
N LEU A 60 3.71 8.57 -26.55
CA LEU A 60 3.23 7.53 -25.63
C LEU A 60 3.10 8.05 -24.20
N LYS A 61 4.04 8.89 -23.72
CA LYS A 61 3.91 9.57 -22.43
C LYS A 61 2.70 10.50 -22.38
N ALA A 62 2.33 11.13 -23.50
CA ALA A 62 1.13 11.94 -23.62
C ALA A 62 -0.17 11.11 -23.79
N SER A 63 -0.05 9.81 -24.07
CA SER A 63 -1.18 8.91 -24.29
C SER A 63 -1.75 8.28 -23.01
N THR A 64 -1.48 8.89 -21.84
CA THR A 64 -2.13 8.55 -20.55
C THR A 64 -3.66 8.57 -20.61
N LEU A 65 -4.25 9.20 -21.64
CA LEU A 65 -5.68 9.16 -21.98
C LEU A 65 -6.20 7.81 -22.51
N LEU A 66 -5.34 6.83 -22.81
CA LEU A 66 -5.74 5.50 -23.30
C LEU A 66 -5.67 4.41 -22.21
N ILE A 67 -5.28 4.76 -20.99
CA ILE A 67 -5.16 3.83 -19.85
C ILE A 67 -6.53 3.26 -19.44
N ASP A 68 -7.61 4.01 -19.68
CA ASP A 68 -8.99 3.57 -19.38
C ASP A 68 -9.56 2.56 -20.40
N ILE A 69 -8.80 2.16 -21.43
CA ILE A 69 -9.27 1.16 -22.38
C ILE A 69 -9.06 -0.25 -21.78
N PRO A 70 -10.13 -1.08 -21.68
CA PRO A 70 -10.05 -2.41 -21.12
C PRO A 70 -8.94 -3.25 -21.76
N THR A 71 -8.15 -3.95 -20.94
CA THR A 71 -7.05 -4.83 -21.42
C THR A 71 -7.52 -5.88 -22.43
N ALA A 72 -8.77 -6.32 -22.31
CA ALA A 72 -9.43 -7.21 -23.27
C ALA A 72 -9.50 -6.64 -24.70
N PHE A 73 -9.71 -5.32 -24.84
CA PHE A 73 -9.70 -4.66 -26.15
C PHE A 73 -8.32 -4.76 -26.79
N TRP A 74 -7.25 -4.51 -26.02
CA TRP A 74 -5.88 -4.60 -26.51
C TRP A 74 -5.47 -6.02 -26.88
N SER A 75 -5.86 -7.02 -26.10
CA SER A 75 -5.66 -8.44 -26.44
C SER A 75 -6.40 -8.83 -27.71
N TRP A 76 -7.65 -8.41 -27.87
CA TRP A 76 -8.43 -8.71 -29.07
C TRP A 76 -7.87 -8.00 -30.31
N PHE A 77 -7.52 -6.72 -30.18
CA PHE A 77 -6.97 -5.91 -31.25
C PHE A 77 -5.59 -6.40 -31.70
N SER A 78 -4.66 -6.62 -30.77
CA SER A 78 -3.32 -7.10 -31.07
C SER A 78 -3.33 -8.54 -31.60
N GLY A 79 -4.07 -9.45 -30.96
CA GLY A 79 -4.22 -10.84 -31.42
C GLY A 79 -4.82 -10.94 -32.83
N SER A 80 -5.85 -10.13 -33.13
CA SER A 80 -6.45 -10.07 -34.47
C SER A 80 -5.47 -9.57 -35.53
N ILE A 81 -4.67 -8.55 -35.22
CA ILE A 81 -3.63 -8.03 -36.12
C ILE A 81 -2.55 -9.08 -36.36
N VAL A 82 -2.05 -9.75 -35.32
CA VAL A 82 -1.00 -10.77 -35.41
C VAL A 82 -1.47 -11.97 -36.26
N ILE A 83 -2.71 -12.42 -36.07
CA ILE A 83 -3.29 -13.49 -36.89
C ILE A 83 -3.42 -13.05 -38.35
N LEU A 84 -3.92 -11.83 -38.60
CA LEU A 84 -4.04 -11.29 -39.97
C LEU A 84 -2.69 -11.23 -40.68
N VAL A 85 -1.64 -10.77 -39.98
CA VAL A 85 -0.26 -10.73 -40.50
C VAL A 85 0.26 -12.15 -40.75
N GLY A 86 0.03 -13.08 -39.84
CA GLY A 86 0.42 -14.49 -40.01
C GLY A 86 -0.25 -15.13 -41.22
N ILE A 87 -1.57 -14.94 -41.40
CA ILE A 87 -2.33 -15.43 -42.57
C ILE A 87 -1.77 -14.84 -43.86
N ALA A 88 -1.43 -13.54 -43.87
CA ALA A 88 -0.83 -12.89 -45.03
C ALA A 88 0.54 -13.48 -45.41
N ILE A 89 1.33 -13.93 -44.43
CA ILE A 89 2.64 -14.58 -44.63
C ILE A 89 2.47 -16.03 -45.15
N VAL A 90 1.51 -16.78 -44.60
CA VAL A 90 1.28 -18.19 -44.99
C VAL A 90 0.63 -18.31 -46.37
N PHE A 91 -0.33 -17.44 -46.68
CA PHE A 91 -1.12 -17.47 -47.92
C PHE A 91 -1.03 -16.15 -48.71
N PRO A 92 0.15 -15.81 -49.26
CA PRO A 92 0.36 -14.53 -49.96
C PRO A 92 -0.56 -14.36 -51.19
N ALA A 93 -0.95 -15.46 -51.84
CA ALA A 93 -1.87 -15.45 -52.98
C ALA A 93 -3.33 -15.11 -52.60
N LEU A 94 -3.74 -15.40 -51.35
CA LEU A 94 -5.08 -15.06 -50.83
C LEU A 94 -5.16 -13.56 -50.52
N TRP A 95 -4.09 -13.04 -49.89
CA TRP A 95 -3.95 -11.63 -49.54
C TRP A 95 -3.92 -10.72 -50.79
N ALA A 96 -3.26 -11.18 -51.86
CA ALA A 96 -3.21 -10.49 -53.16
C ALA A 96 -4.55 -10.49 -53.93
N ARG A 97 -5.62 -11.11 -53.43
CA ARG A 97 -6.97 -11.04 -54.03
C ARG A 97 -7.85 -9.95 -53.42
N VAL A 98 -7.46 -9.38 -52.27
CA VAL A 98 -8.25 -8.34 -51.59
C VAL A 98 -8.07 -6.99 -52.32
N PRO A 99 -9.13 -6.36 -52.87
CA PRO A 99 -9.02 -5.18 -53.72
C PRO A 99 -8.37 -3.97 -53.02
N LEU A 100 -8.73 -3.75 -51.74
CA LEU A 100 -8.19 -2.68 -50.91
C LEU A 100 -6.69 -2.86 -50.65
N VAL A 101 -6.27 -4.09 -50.33
CA VAL A 101 -4.87 -4.44 -50.08
C VAL A 101 -4.04 -4.29 -51.36
N ASN A 102 -4.56 -4.67 -52.53
CA ASN A 102 -3.88 -4.46 -53.80
C ASN A 102 -3.77 -2.97 -54.18
N ALA A 103 -4.76 -2.14 -53.83
CA ALA A 103 -4.68 -0.70 -54.02
C ALA A 103 -3.63 -0.08 -53.09
N LEU A 104 -3.65 -0.45 -51.81
CA LEU A 104 -2.70 0.01 -50.79
C LEU A 104 -1.28 -0.49 -51.08
N SER A 105 -1.12 -1.74 -51.49
CA SER A 105 0.16 -2.34 -51.88
C SER A 105 0.72 -1.69 -53.15
N ARG A 106 -0.10 -1.37 -54.15
CA ARG A 106 0.34 -0.59 -55.32
C ARG A 106 0.73 0.84 -54.96
N ALA A 107 -0.04 1.50 -54.09
CA ALA A 107 0.28 2.85 -53.61
C ALA A 107 1.58 2.86 -52.77
N SER A 108 1.72 1.90 -51.86
CA SER A 108 2.91 1.67 -51.04
C SER A 108 4.11 1.30 -51.90
N ASN A 109 4.02 0.34 -52.81
CA ASN A 109 5.10 -0.01 -53.73
C ASN A 109 5.46 1.13 -54.69
N LYS A 110 4.52 2.01 -55.05
CA LYS A 110 4.80 3.22 -55.82
C LYS A 110 5.51 4.28 -54.98
N ALA A 111 5.13 4.46 -53.71
CA ALA A 111 5.77 5.39 -52.78
C ALA A 111 7.17 4.91 -52.34
N VAL A 112 7.28 3.64 -51.96
CA VAL A 112 8.52 2.95 -51.62
C VAL A 112 9.41 2.81 -52.85
N GLY A 113 8.87 2.47 -54.02
CA GLY A 113 9.62 2.38 -55.28
C GLY A 113 10.12 3.75 -55.79
N ALA A 114 9.34 4.82 -55.59
CA ALA A 114 9.81 6.18 -55.84
C ALA A 114 10.91 6.62 -54.84
N GLY A 115 10.92 6.06 -53.62
CA GLY A 115 11.94 6.28 -52.58
C GLY A 115 13.19 5.40 -52.70
N TYR A 116 13.08 4.15 -53.14
CA TYR A 116 14.18 3.20 -53.35
C TYR A 116 14.89 3.42 -54.69
N GLY A 117 14.13 3.76 -55.75
CA GLY A 117 14.65 3.91 -57.11
C GLY A 117 15.47 5.19 -57.34
N LYS A 118 15.33 6.19 -56.47
CA LYS A 118 16.23 7.35 -56.42
C LYS A 118 16.98 7.28 -55.10
N LYS A 119 18.32 7.15 -55.13
CA LYS A 119 19.22 7.24 -53.96
C LYS A 119 19.07 8.61 -53.26
N SER A 120 17.93 8.85 -52.60
CA SER A 120 17.48 10.14 -52.10
C SER A 120 17.39 10.08 -50.59
N TYR A 121 18.05 11.03 -49.92
CA TYR A 121 18.05 11.15 -48.46
C TYR A 121 16.63 11.28 -47.87
N ALA A 122 15.65 11.79 -48.63
CA ALA A 122 14.26 11.84 -48.19
C ALA A 122 13.61 10.46 -48.08
N GLY A 123 13.93 9.54 -49.00
CA GLY A 123 13.46 8.16 -48.93
C GLY A 123 14.09 7.40 -47.77
N ASP A 124 15.39 7.59 -47.57
CA ASP A 124 16.14 7.02 -46.45
C ASP A 124 15.62 7.54 -45.09
N ALA A 125 15.29 8.83 -45.00
CA ALA A 125 14.70 9.42 -43.80
C ALA A 125 13.29 8.88 -43.50
N LEU A 126 12.45 8.67 -44.51
CA LEU A 126 11.13 8.07 -44.35
C LEU A 126 11.23 6.62 -43.84
N ILE A 127 12.22 5.86 -44.34
CA ILE A 127 12.50 4.50 -43.87
C ILE A 127 12.88 4.52 -42.38
N GLY A 128 13.81 5.40 -41.98
CA GLY A 128 14.20 5.52 -40.57
C GLY A 128 13.04 5.97 -39.68
N LEU A 129 12.24 6.96 -40.11
CA LEU A 129 11.05 7.40 -39.38
C LEU A 129 10.03 6.26 -39.17
N ALA A 130 9.79 5.45 -40.20
CA ALA A 130 8.84 4.33 -40.14
C ALA A 130 9.29 3.19 -39.22
N LEU A 131 10.61 3.02 -39.01
CA LEU A 131 11.17 2.00 -38.13
C LEU A 131 11.08 2.37 -36.64
N GLY A 132 10.92 3.66 -36.30
CA GLY A 132 10.86 4.13 -34.90
C GLY A 132 9.84 3.41 -34.02
N PRO A 133 8.55 3.32 -34.40
CA PRO A 133 7.53 2.62 -33.62
C PRO A 133 7.82 1.14 -33.40
N VAL A 134 8.50 0.49 -34.35
CA VAL A 134 8.93 -0.91 -34.21
C VAL A 134 10.01 -0.98 -33.16
N PHE A 135 11.05 -0.14 -33.24
CA PHE A 135 12.16 -0.13 -32.30
C PHE A 135 11.78 0.28 -30.87
N THR A 136 10.73 1.08 -30.70
CA THR A 136 10.16 1.38 -29.37
C THR A 136 9.37 0.18 -28.83
N THR A 137 8.44 -0.37 -29.61
CA THR A 137 7.51 -1.42 -29.12
C THR A 137 8.20 -2.78 -28.94
N CYS A 138 9.23 -3.05 -29.73
CA CYS A 138 9.91 -4.35 -29.77
C CYS A 138 11.20 -4.41 -28.94
N SER A 139 11.59 -3.33 -28.26
CA SER A 139 12.80 -3.31 -27.46
C SER A 139 12.49 -3.77 -26.02
N PRO A 140 13.01 -4.92 -25.56
CA PRO A 140 12.82 -5.35 -24.17
C PRO A 140 13.42 -4.33 -23.19
N THR A 141 14.50 -3.66 -23.59
CA THR A 141 15.15 -2.59 -22.85
C THR A 141 14.44 -1.23 -22.91
N TYR A 142 13.38 -1.10 -23.72
CA TYR A 142 12.59 0.14 -23.79
C TYR A 142 11.67 0.31 -22.57
N LEU A 143 11.22 -0.78 -21.96
CA LEU A 143 10.50 -0.74 -20.69
C LEU A 143 11.35 -0.06 -19.60
N PHE A 144 12.66 -0.28 -19.61
CA PHE A 144 13.60 0.40 -18.71
C PHE A 144 13.67 1.92 -18.98
N ILE A 145 13.59 2.34 -20.25
CA ILE A 145 13.54 3.77 -20.61
C ILE A 145 12.26 4.41 -20.11
N ILE A 146 11.12 3.73 -20.29
CA ILE A 146 9.84 4.20 -19.78
C ILE A 146 9.89 4.29 -18.23
N ALA A 147 10.36 3.25 -17.56
CA ALA A 147 10.47 3.20 -16.10
C ALA A 147 11.43 4.26 -15.53
N THR A 148 12.49 4.63 -16.27
CA THR A 148 13.43 5.69 -15.85
C THR A 148 12.99 7.10 -16.26
N ALA A 149 12.21 7.25 -17.33
CA ALA A 149 11.75 8.55 -17.84
C ALA A 149 10.36 8.98 -17.33
N LEU A 150 9.56 8.05 -16.78
CA LEU A 150 8.26 8.33 -16.17
C LEU A 150 8.37 9.11 -14.84
N PRO A 151 9.14 8.64 -13.83
CA PRO A 151 9.28 9.30 -12.54
C PRO A 151 10.22 10.52 -12.57
N ALA A 152 11.02 10.66 -13.62
CA ALA A 152 11.97 11.76 -13.75
C ALA A 152 11.31 13.06 -14.25
N THR A 153 11.83 14.21 -13.81
CA THR A 153 11.44 15.52 -14.37
C THR A 153 11.58 15.53 -15.90
N PHE A 154 10.79 16.34 -16.59
CA PHE A 154 10.77 16.39 -18.06
C PHE A 154 12.18 16.53 -18.68
N LEU A 155 13.03 17.38 -18.09
CA LEU A 155 14.39 17.61 -18.56
C LEU A 155 15.29 16.39 -18.33
N THR A 156 15.19 15.74 -17.18
CA THR A 156 15.96 14.53 -16.85
C THR A 156 15.52 13.34 -17.72
N GLY A 157 14.21 13.15 -17.92
CA GLY A 157 13.67 12.13 -18.81
C GLY A 157 14.11 12.33 -20.27
N LEU A 158 14.13 13.59 -20.75
CA LEU A 158 14.65 13.91 -22.07
C LEU A 158 16.15 13.59 -22.21
N LEU A 159 16.96 13.87 -21.18
CA LEU A 159 18.38 13.51 -21.16
C LEU A 159 18.60 11.99 -21.21
N TYR A 160 17.80 11.20 -20.51
CA TYR A 160 17.88 9.74 -20.58
C TYR A 160 17.48 9.22 -21.95
N LEU A 161 16.42 9.76 -22.54
CA LEU A 161 15.96 9.40 -23.88
C LEU A 161 17.00 9.74 -24.97
N LEU A 162 17.72 10.85 -24.81
CA LEU A 162 18.86 11.20 -25.67
C LEU A 162 20.03 10.22 -25.48
N GLY A 163 20.33 9.81 -24.25
CA GLY A 163 21.33 8.77 -23.98
C GLY A 163 21.01 7.44 -24.64
N PHE A 164 19.75 7.01 -24.58
CA PHE A 164 19.28 5.78 -25.23
C PHE A 164 19.42 5.81 -26.73
N THR A 165 18.90 6.87 -27.37
CA THR A 165 18.97 7.01 -28.82
C THR A 165 20.41 7.16 -29.31
N PHE A 166 21.29 7.76 -28.51
CA PHE A 166 22.72 7.79 -28.77
C PHE A 166 23.34 6.38 -28.76
N GLY A 167 23.06 5.57 -27.73
CA GLY A 167 23.53 4.18 -27.67
C GLY A 167 23.01 3.30 -28.82
N LEU A 168 21.73 3.44 -29.14
CA LEU A 168 21.08 2.77 -30.27
C LEU A 168 21.74 3.14 -31.61
N ALA A 169 21.94 4.45 -31.84
CA ALA A 169 22.59 4.94 -33.05
C ALA A 169 24.03 4.42 -33.18
N LEU A 170 24.79 4.40 -32.07
CA LEU A 170 26.16 3.91 -32.04
C LEU A 170 26.24 2.42 -32.40
N ALA A 171 25.36 1.59 -31.84
CA ALA A 171 25.29 0.17 -32.15
C ALA A 171 24.90 -0.09 -33.62
N LEU A 172 23.90 0.64 -34.13
CA LEU A 172 23.48 0.53 -35.54
C LEU A 172 24.56 1.01 -36.51
N LEU A 173 25.32 2.06 -36.16
CA LEU A 173 26.47 2.52 -36.95
C LEU A 173 27.59 1.47 -36.97
N ALA A 174 27.86 0.83 -35.83
CA ALA A 174 28.82 -0.27 -35.75
C ALA A 174 28.37 -1.46 -36.64
N ILE A 175 27.09 -1.82 -36.61
CA ILE A 175 26.53 -2.87 -37.46
C ILE A 175 26.54 -2.46 -38.94
N ALA A 176 26.26 -1.21 -39.27
CA ALA A 176 26.37 -0.71 -40.64
C ALA A 176 27.83 -0.77 -41.16
N TYR A 177 28.81 -0.60 -40.27
CA TYR A 177 30.23 -0.70 -40.59
C TYR A 177 30.73 -2.14 -40.72
N PHE A 178 30.40 -3.02 -39.76
CA PHE A 178 30.91 -4.40 -39.72
C PHE A 178 30.01 -5.42 -40.43
N GLY A 179 28.70 -5.17 -40.46
CA GLY A 179 27.68 -6.10 -40.96
C GLY A 179 27.78 -6.39 -42.46
N GLN A 180 28.35 -5.48 -43.24
CA GLN A 180 28.54 -5.69 -44.68
C GLN A 180 29.48 -6.87 -44.98
N ARG A 181 30.48 -7.13 -44.11
CA ARG A 181 31.36 -8.31 -44.21
C ARG A 181 30.67 -9.62 -43.83
N ILE A 182 29.74 -9.57 -42.89
CA ILE A 182 28.99 -10.73 -42.42
C ILE A 182 27.92 -11.13 -43.44
N VAL A 183 27.19 -10.14 -43.99
CA VAL A 183 26.13 -10.37 -44.99
C VAL A 183 26.72 -10.93 -46.28
N THR A 184 27.85 -10.42 -46.76
CA THR A 184 28.53 -10.96 -47.95
C THR A 184 29.10 -12.37 -47.74
N ALA A 185 29.41 -12.76 -46.49
CA ALA A 185 29.81 -14.12 -46.15
C ALA A 185 28.62 -15.10 -46.04
N LEU A 186 27.45 -14.63 -45.57
CA LEU A 186 26.25 -15.46 -45.37
C LEU A 186 25.38 -15.62 -46.63
N ASP A 187 25.47 -14.72 -47.61
CA ASP A 187 24.64 -14.75 -48.84
C ASP A 187 24.80 -16.08 -49.62
N SER A 188 25.98 -16.72 -49.51
CA SER A 188 26.27 -18.00 -50.18
C SER A 188 25.51 -19.22 -49.63
N ARG A 189 24.77 -19.11 -48.51
CA ARG A 189 24.11 -20.24 -47.84
C ARG A 189 22.59 -20.14 -47.71
N MET A 190 21.95 -19.05 -48.15
CA MET A 190 20.52 -18.81 -47.90
C MET A 190 19.56 -19.21 -49.05
N HIS A 191 19.76 -20.36 -49.68
CA HIS A 191 18.72 -20.97 -50.53
C HIS A 191 17.79 -21.88 -49.70
N ALA A 192 17.01 -21.28 -48.79
CA ALA A 192 15.88 -21.95 -48.12
C ALA A 192 14.76 -20.98 -47.69
N ALA A 193 14.71 -19.77 -48.25
CA ALA A 193 13.87 -18.68 -47.75
C ALA A 193 12.35 -18.91 -47.89
N GLY A 194 11.90 -19.77 -48.81
CA GLY A 194 10.46 -19.97 -49.07
C GLY A 194 9.74 -20.78 -47.98
N LYS A 195 10.30 -21.94 -47.61
CA LYS A 195 9.68 -22.85 -46.62
C LYS A 195 9.81 -22.31 -45.19
N ILE A 196 10.92 -21.66 -44.86
CA ILE A 196 11.15 -21.06 -43.54
C ILE A 196 10.13 -19.94 -43.28
N LYS A 197 9.82 -19.09 -44.27
CA LYS A 197 8.81 -18.03 -44.14
C LYS A 197 7.42 -18.57 -43.84
N GLN A 198 7.03 -19.70 -44.45
CA GLN A 198 5.74 -20.33 -44.18
C GLN A 198 5.67 -20.92 -42.77
N VAL A 199 6.75 -21.55 -42.29
CA VAL A 199 6.83 -22.06 -40.91
C VAL A 199 6.73 -20.93 -39.89
N PHE A 200 7.43 -19.80 -40.13
CA PHE A 200 7.30 -18.60 -39.30
C PHE A 200 5.88 -18.02 -39.34
N GLY A 201 5.24 -17.99 -40.51
CA GLY A 201 3.85 -17.54 -40.63
C GLY A 201 2.88 -18.38 -39.80
N VAL A 202 3.01 -19.71 -39.82
CA VAL A 202 2.18 -20.61 -39.00
C VAL A 202 2.44 -20.39 -37.51
N LEU A 203 3.70 -20.22 -37.11
CA LEU A 203 4.07 -19.92 -35.73
C LEU A 203 3.46 -18.60 -35.24
N ILE A 204 3.48 -17.56 -36.07
CA ILE A 204 2.89 -16.24 -35.76
C ILE A 204 1.37 -16.36 -35.59
N ILE A 205 0.68 -17.16 -36.41
CA ILE A 205 -0.76 -17.43 -36.24
C ILE A 205 -1.02 -18.11 -34.90
N LEU A 206 -0.24 -19.11 -34.54
CA LEU A 206 -0.38 -19.81 -33.24
C LEU A 206 -0.16 -18.87 -32.05
N VAL A 207 0.83 -17.98 -32.14
CA VAL A 207 1.08 -16.94 -31.14
C VAL A 207 -0.10 -15.96 -31.05
N GLY A 208 -0.63 -15.51 -32.18
CA GLY A 208 -1.82 -14.63 -32.20
C GLY A 208 -3.06 -15.29 -31.60
N VAL A 209 -3.25 -16.59 -31.83
CA VAL A 209 -4.33 -17.38 -31.18
C VAL A 209 -4.08 -17.54 -29.69
N ALA A 210 -2.83 -17.75 -29.26
CA ALA A 210 -2.48 -17.81 -27.84
C ALA A 210 -2.78 -16.49 -27.12
N ILE A 211 -2.47 -15.35 -27.75
CA ILE A 211 -2.80 -14.00 -27.22
C ILE A 211 -4.33 -13.79 -27.15
N LEU A 212 -5.08 -14.18 -28.18
CA LEU A 212 -6.55 -14.05 -28.18
C LEU A 212 -7.22 -14.91 -27.10
N THR A 213 -6.63 -16.05 -26.77
CA THR A 213 -7.16 -17.00 -25.79
C THR A 213 -6.61 -16.78 -24.38
N GLY A 214 -5.66 -15.85 -24.21
CA GLY A 214 -4.94 -15.62 -22.95
C GLY A 214 -4.03 -16.78 -22.54
N PHE A 215 -3.71 -17.69 -23.46
CA PHE A 215 -2.85 -18.84 -23.21
C PHE A 215 -1.38 -18.44 -23.10
N ASP A 216 -0.99 -17.35 -23.77
CA ASP A 216 0.31 -16.68 -23.60
C ASP A 216 0.57 -16.33 -22.14
N LYS A 217 -0.40 -15.72 -21.46
CA LYS A 217 -0.30 -15.39 -20.03
C LYS A 217 -0.18 -16.62 -19.15
N LYS A 218 -0.90 -17.71 -19.46
CA LYS A 218 -0.79 -18.98 -18.71
C LYS A 218 0.57 -19.65 -18.88
N ILE A 219 1.16 -19.58 -20.08
CA ILE A 219 2.53 -20.05 -20.32
C ILE A 219 3.53 -19.19 -19.56
N GLU A 220 3.35 -17.86 -19.58
CA GLU A 220 4.22 -16.94 -18.87
C GLU A 220 4.19 -17.19 -17.36
N THR A 221 2.99 -17.34 -16.77
CA THR A 221 2.82 -17.76 -15.37
C THR A 221 3.49 -19.10 -15.11
N PHE A 222 3.28 -20.12 -15.95
CA PHE A 222 3.92 -21.43 -15.80
C PHE A 222 5.46 -21.38 -15.91
N ILE A 223 6.01 -20.53 -16.79
CA ILE A 223 7.46 -20.35 -16.94
C ILE A 223 8.04 -19.61 -15.73
N LEU A 224 7.34 -18.60 -15.21
CA LEU A 224 7.69 -17.89 -13.99
C LEU A 224 7.68 -18.87 -12.78
N ASP A 225 6.66 -19.73 -12.70
CA ASP A 225 6.53 -20.75 -11.65
C ASP A 225 7.57 -21.88 -11.77
N SER A 226 8.11 -22.13 -12.97
CA SER A 226 9.10 -23.20 -13.23
C SER A 226 10.55 -22.83 -12.86
N GLY A 227 10.80 -21.60 -12.41
CA GLY A 227 12.14 -21.14 -11.99
C GLY A 227 13.14 -20.92 -13.14
N TYR A 228 12.71 -20.97 -14.40
CA TYR A 228 13.58 -20.78 -15.59
C TYR A 228 13.84 -19.30 -15.94
N GLY A 229 13.31 -18.35 -15.16
CA GLY A 229 13.45 -16.89 -15.32
C GLY A 229 14.79 -16.30 -14.84
N ALA A 230 15.91 -17.02 -15.00
CA ALA A 230 17.23 -16.60 -14.54
C ALA A 230 17.70 -15.24 -15.12
N THR A 231 17.14 -14.81 -16.25
CA THR A 231 17.39 -13.48 -16.82
C THR A 231 16.69 -12.37 -16.05
N ILE A 232 15.48 -12.60 -15.53
CA ILE A 232 14.71 -11.62 -14.73
C ILE A 232 15.28 -11.50 -13.32
N GLN A 233 15.80 -12.59 -12.73
CA GLN A 233 16.52 -12.51 -11.45
C GLN A 233 17.81 -11.69 -11.55
N LEU A 234 18.55 -11.79 -12.66
CA LEU A 234 19.71 -10.92 -12.89
C LEU A 234 19.27 -9.46 -13.10
N GLU A 235 18.18 -9.25 -13.83
CA GLU A 235 17.59 -7.93 -14.10
C GLU A 235 17.08 -7.26 -12.81
N ASN A 236 16.36 -8.00 -11.96
CA ASN A 236 15.86 -7.51 -10.67
C ASN A 236 16.99 -7.27 -9.66
N ASN A 237 18.00 -8.14 -9.60
CA ASN A 237 19.20 -7.90 -8.77
C ASN A 237 20.02 -6.69 -9.27
N LEU A 238 20.02 -6.40 -10.57
CA LEU A 238 20.66 -5.21 -11.12
C LEU A 238 19.79 -3.96 -10.91
N ILE A 239 18.46 -4.09 -10.96
CA ILE A 239 17.53 -3.01 -10.65
C ILE A 239 17.62 -2.65 -9.16
N GLU A 240 17.62 -3.59 -8.23
CA GLU A 240 17.78 -3.28 -6.79
C GLU A 240 19.16 -2.69 -6.47
N ARG A 241 20.23 -3.17 -7.12
CA ARG A 241 21.60 -2.69 -6.86
C ARG A 241 21.91 -1.34 -7.50
N PHE A 242 21.12 -0.90 -8.49
CA PHE A 242 21.35 0.33 -9.25
C PHE A 242 20.12 1.25 -9.36
N ALA A 243 18.98 0.90 -8.77
CA ALA A 243 17.84 1.79 -8.59
C ALA A 243 18.28 2.94 -7.69
N PRO A 244 17.88 4.18 -7.99
CA PRO A 244 18.11 5.26 -7.07
C PRO A 244 17.20 4.96 -5.88
N THR A 245 17.76 4.91 -4.67
CA THR A 245 17.01 5.20 -3.46
C THR A 245 16.55 6.65 -3.56
N SER A 246 15.54 6.92 -4.38
CA SER A 246 14.63 8.04 -4.19
C SER A 246 13.54 7.52 -3.25
N MET A 247 13.96 7.20 -2.03
CA MET A 247 13.12 7.43 -0.87
C MET A 247 13.04 8.95 -0.78
N ASN A 248 11.83 9.49 -0.95
CA ASN A 248 11.60 10.92 -0.88
C ASN A 248 12.18 11.44 0.45
N GLU A 249 12.95 12.52 0.37
CA GLU A 249 13.47 13.25 1.52
C GLU A 249 12.35 13.88 2.38
N ASP A 250 11.08 13.71 2.00
CA ASP A 250 9.90 14.10 2.76
C ASP A 250 9.53 13.10 3.88
N GLU A 251 10.13 11.90 3.92
CA GLU A 251 9.96 10.90 4.99
C GLU A 251 10.92 11.11 6.18
N LYS A 252 11.83 12.09 6.08
CA LYS A 252 12.66 12.55 7.21
C LYS A 252 11.92 13.55 8.10
N ARG A 253 10.65 13.30 8.38
CA ARG A 253 9.88 14.13 9.32
C ARG A 253 9.00 13.30 10.24
N ALA A 254 9.62 12.46 11.04
CA ALA A 254 9.15 12.12 12.38
C ALA A 254 10.35 11.57 13.17
N ASP A 255 10.91 12.39 14.06
CA ASP A 255 11.71 11.89 15.20
C ASP A 255 10.76 11.24 16.23
N GLY A 256 9.87 10.35 15.78
CA GLY A 256 8.94 9.59 16.60
C GLY A 256 9.53 8.23 16.98
N VAL A 257 9.16 7.72 18.15
CA VAL A 257 9.55 6.38 18.59
C VAL A 257 8.68 5.37 17.84
N HIS A 258 9.20 4.75 16.77
CA HIS A 258 8.49 3.67 16.09
C HIS A 258 8.74 2.33 16.77
N GLU A 259 7.69 1.54 16.90
CA GLU A 259 7.76 0.16 17.36
C GLU A 259 7.57 -0.84 16.23
N VAL A 260 8.04 -2.07 16.46
CA VAL A 260 7.96 -3.15 15.47
C VAL A 260 7.42 -4.41 16.13
N ILE A 261 6.44 -5.04 15.49
CA ILE A 261 5.91 -6.37 15.85
C ILE A 261 5.86 -7.26 14.61
N THR A 262 6.00 -8.58 14.77
CA THR A 262 5.95 -9.52 13.64
C THR A 262 4.85 -10.54 13.85
N LEU A 263 3.99 -10.72 12.86
CA LEU A 263 2.78 -11.55 12.96
C LEU A 263 2.71 -12.56 11.81
N ALA A 264 2.50 -13.83 12.12
CA ALA A 264 2.17 -14.88 11.15
C ALA A 264 0.67 -15.17 11.20
N GLY A 265 -0.01 -15.01 10.07
CA GLY A 265 -1.46 -15.11 9.96
C GLY A 265 -1.93 -15.93 8.77
N GLY A 266 -1.12 -16.86 8.29
CA GLY A 266 -1.30 -17.57 7.02
C GLY A 266 -0.59 -16.86 5.88
N CYS A 267 -1.15 -16.91 4.67
CA CYS A 267 -0.59 -16.23 3.51
C CYS A 267 -0.32 -14.74 3.79
N PHE A 268 0.96 -14.33 3.72
CA PHE A 268 1.35 -12.97 4.11
C PHE A 268 0.77 -11.89 3.19
N TRP A 269 0.28 -12.22 1.99
CA TRP A 269 -0.35 -11.25 1.08
C TRP A 269 -1.62 -10.68 1.68
N CYS A 270 -2.34 -11.53 2.44
CA CYS A 270 -3.52 -11.13 3.17
C CYS A 270 -3.12 -10.32 4.40
N THR A 271 -2.18 -10.84 5.20
CA THR A 271 -1.75 -10.19 6.45
C THR A 271 -1.18 -8.80 6.20
N GLU A 272 -0.35 -8.62 5.16
CA GLU A 272 0.24 -7.34 4.78
C GLU A 272 -0.83 -6.31 4.43
N ALA A 273 -1.79 -6.70 3.59
CA ALA A 273 -2.88 -5.85 3.15
C ALA A 273 -3.76 -5.34 4.31
N TYR A 274 -3.85 -6.08 5.42
CA TYR A 274 -4.65 -5.64 6.58
C TYR A 274 -4.04 -4.46 7.32
N PHE A 275 -2.71 -4.37 7.33
CA PHE A 275 -2.00 -3.37 8.12
C PHE A 275 -1.55 -2.17 7.31
N GLN A 276 -1.29 -2.34 6.02
CA GLN A 276 -0.68 -1.29 5.20
C GLN A 276 -1.53 0.00 5.05
N GLU A 277 -2.85 -0.08 5.25
CA GLU A 277 -3.74 1.09 5.19
C GLU A 277 -4.23 1.57 6.57
N GLN A 278 -3.75 0.97 7.66
CA GLN A 278 -4.19 1.34 9.01
C GLN A 278 -3.55 2.65 9.47
N PRO A 279 -4.33 3.62 10.01
CA PRO A 279 -3.77 4.81 10.63
C PRO A 279 -2.75 4.43 11.71
N GLY A 280 -1.56 5.04 11.67
CA GLY A 280 -0.48 4.77 12.62
C GLY A 280 0.47 3.65 12.21
N VAL A 281 0.13 2.83 11.22
CA VAL A 281 1.09 1.89 10.61
C VAL A 281 1.96 2.63 9.61
N VAL A 282 3.28 2.59 9.83
CA VAL A 282 4.30 3.20 8.97
C VAL A 282 4.65 2.27 7.81
N SER A 283 4.81 0.97 8.09
CA SER A 283 5.08 -0.04 7.06
C SER A 283 4.63 -1.43 7.48
N ALA A 284 4.31 -2.26 6.49
CA ALA A 284 4.04 -3.68 6.65
C ALA A 284 4.85 -4.44 5.58
N ILE A 285 5.79 -5.30 6.01
CA ILE A 285 6.74 -5.99 5.12
C ILE A 285 6.53 -7.49 5.23
N SER A 286 6.27 -8.14 4.09
CA SER A 286 6.13 -9.60 4.00
C SER A 286 7.48 -10.31 4.17
N GLY A 287 7.50 -11.44 4.85
CA GLY A 287 8.72 -12.18 5.15
C GLY A 287 8.50 -13.53 5.82
N TYR A 288 9.56 -14.04 6.44
CA TYR A 288 9.62 -15.37 7.03
C TYR A 288 10.23 -15.31 8.44
N ALA A 289 9.58 -15.92 9.43
CA ALA A 289 10.08 -15.93 10.80
C ALA A 289 9.77 -17.22 11.57
N GLY A 290 10.49 -17.45 12.68
CA GLY A 290 10.19 -18.50 13.67
C GLY A 290 10.83 -19.86 13.44
N GLY A 291 11.50 -20.07 12.30
CA GLY A 291 12.17 -21.32 11.97
C GLY A 291 13.64 -21.38 12.37
N ASP A 292 14.17 -22.61 12.40
CA ASP A 292 15.56 -22.89 12.78
C ASP A 292 16.56 -22.68 11.63
N ALA A 293 16.07 -22.53 10.39
CA ALA A 293 16.93 -22.35 9.22
C ALA A 293 17.56 -20.95 9.21
N VAL A 294 18.87 -20.89 8.97
CA VAL A 294 19.65 -19.64 8.93
C VAL A 294 19.41 -18.76 7.70
N THR A 295 18.61 -19.23 6.74
CA THR A 295 18.20 -18.51 5.54
C THR A 295 16.76 -18.89 5.19
N ALA A 296 16.03 -17.97 4.57
CA ALA A 296 14.69 -18.22 4.06
C ALA A 296 14.53 -17.65 2.63
N SER A 297 13.78 -18.37 1.81
CA SER A 297 13.26 -17.94 0.51
C SER A 297 11.94 -18.64 0.26
N TYR A 298 11.09 -18.10 -0.61
CA TYR A 298 9.76 -18.68 -0.85
C TYR A 298 9.84 -20.17 -1.20
N ILE A 299 10.76 -20.54 -2.11
CA ILE A 299 10.95 -21.92 -2.57
C ILE A 299 11.32 -22.86 -1.42
N THR A 300 12.09 -22.38 -0.43
CA THR A 300 12.51 -23.22 0.70
C THR A 300 11.46 -23.27 1.79
N VAL A 301 10.80 -22.14 2.08
CA VAL A 301 9.76 -22.03 3.12
C VAL A 301 8.47 -22.73 2.70
N ALA A 302 8.07 -22.65 1.43
CA ALA A 302 6.88 -23.31 0.90
C ALA A 302 6.92 -24.85 1.02
N THR A 303 8.11 -25.45 1.24
CA THR A 303 8.24 -26.88 1.53
C THR A 303 7.86 -27.25 2.97
N GLY A 304 7.78 -26.27 3.87
CA GLY A 304 7.60 -26.46 5.32
C GLY A 304 8.85 -26.99 6.06
N ALA A 305 9.94 -27.31 5.35
CA ALA A 305 11.12 -27.93 5.95
C ALA A 305 11.96 -26.96 6.82
N THR A 306 11.91 -25.66 6.52
CA THR A 306 12.67 -24.63 7.25
C THR A 306 12.07 -24.29 8.61
N LYS A 307 10.81 -24.68 8.85
CA LYS A 307 10.00 -24.26 10.00
C LYS A 307 9.86 -22.74 10.15
N HIS A 308 10.12 -21.99 9.08
CA HIS A 308 9.69 -20.59 9.05
C HIS A 308 8.21 -20.52 8.69
N ARG A 309 7.53 -19.52 9.27
CA ARG A 309 6.16 -19.13 8.94
C ARG A 309 6.20 -17.92 8.02
N GLU A 310 5.25 -17.86 7.09
CA GLU A 310 4.96 -16.61 6.39
C GLU A 310 4.46 -15.59 7.43
N SER A 311 5.17 -14.47 7.50
CA SER A 311 5.01 -13.46 8.54
C SER A 311 5.06 -12.07 7.94
N VAL A 312 4.46 -11.11 8.61
CA VAL A 312 4.53 -9.68 8.26
C VAL A 312 5.16 -8.93 9.42
N GLN A 313 6.17 -8.13 9.13
CA GLN A 313 6.79 -7.21 10.07
C GLN A 313 6.11 -5.85 9.94
N ILE A 314 5.48 -5.39 11.01
CA ILE A 314 4.67 -4.17 11.06
C ILE A 314 5.46 -3.14 11.87
N THR A 315 5.80 -2.02 11.24
CA THR A 315 6.37 -0.85 11.89
C THR A 315 5.26 0.16 12.11
N TYR A 316 5.10 0.67 13.32
CA TYR A 316 3.99 1.55 13.66
C TYR A 316 4.38 2.61 14.69
N ASP A 317 3.57 3.66 14.76
CA ASP A 317 3.67 4.73 15.74
C ASP A 317 2.75 4.42 16.94
N PRO A 318 3.30 4.08 18.11
CA PRO A 318 2.53 3.72 19.30
C PRO A 318 1.68 4.87 19.86
N GLU A 319 1.93 6.13 19.45
CA GLU A 319 1.09 7.28 19.80
C GLU A 319 -0.20 7.35 18.97
N ILE A 320 -0.24 6.65 17.82
CA ILE A 320 -1.38 6.64 16.89
C ILE A 320 -2.12 5.30 16.94
N ILE A 321 -1.40 4.18 17.01
CA ILE A 321 -1.97 2.83 17.10
C ILE A 321 -1.18 1.98 18.10
N THR A 322 -1.87 1.37 19.03
CA THR A 322 -1.27 0.56 20.11
C THR A 322 -0.96 -0.87 19.67
N THR A 323 -0.07 -1.57 20.39
CA THR A 323 0.16 -3.02 20.17
C THR A 323 -1.15 -3.80 20.26
N GLU A 324 -1.99 -3.45 21.23
CA GLU A 324 -3.27 -4.09 21.49
C GLU A 324 -4.23 -3.94 20.31
N GLU A 325 -4.30 -2.76 19.69
CA GLU A 325 -5.11 -2.53 18.49
C GLU A 325 -4.59 -3.32 17.29
N ILE A 326 -3.27 -3.38 17.11
CA ILE A 326 -2.66 -4.23 16.08
C ILE A 326 -3.03 -5.70 16.28
N LEU A 327 -3.01 -6.18 17.53
CA LEU A 327 -3.39 -7.54 17.87
C LEU A 327 -4.90 -7.79 17.66
N ASP A 328 -5.76 -6.84 17.99
CA ASP A 328 -7.20 -6.96 17.73
C ASP A 328 -7.50 -7.04 16.21
N ILE A 329 -6.80 -6.24 15.39
CA ILE A 329 -6.86 -6.34 13.93
C ILE A 329 -6.37 -7.72 13.47
N TYR A 330 -5.27 -8.22 14.05
CA TYR A 330 -4.73 -9.54 13.73
C TYR A 330 -5.74 -10.66 14.05
N TRP A 331 -6.32 -10.67 15.25
CA TRP A 331 -7.30 -11.67 15.66
C TRP A 331 -8.55 -11.68 14.76
N SER A 332 -8.97 -10.49 14.28
CA SER A 332 -10.14 -10.35 13.40
C SER A 332 -9.98 -10.89 11.98
N HIS A 333 -8.76 -11.25 11.59
CA HIS A 333 -8.44 -11.66 10.21
C HIS A 333 -7.86 -13.07 10.06
N ILE A 334 -7.76 -13.83 11.15
CA ILE A 334 -7.24 -15.20 11.19
C ILE A 334 -8.25 -16.16 11.82
N ASP A 335 -8.12 -17.46 11.55
CA ASP A 335 -8.69 -18.51 12.40
C ASP A 335 -7.67 -18.89 13.47
N PRO A 336 -7.82 -18.42 14.73
CA PRO A 336 -6.84 -18.65 15.77
C PRO A 336 -6.88 -20.08 16.34
N THR A 337 -7.79 -20.92 15.86
CA THR A 337 -7.96 -22.31 16.31
C THR A 337 -7.38 -23.35 15.35
N ASP A 338 -7.01 -22.92 14.14
CA ASP A 338 -6.42 -23.78 13.10
C ASP A 338 -4.96 -24.12 13.43
N THR A 339 -4.69 -25.41 13.64
CA THR A 339 -3.34 -25.92 13.94
C THR A 339 -2.55 -26.34 12.70
N ASP A 340 -3.23 -26.50 11.56
CA ASP A 340 -2.66 -27.10 10.35
C ASP A 340 -2.38 -26.07 9.24
N GLY A 341 -2.78 -24.82 9.45
CA GLY A 341 -2.50 -23.70 8.54
C GLY A 341 -3.47 -22.55 8.76
N GLN A 342 -3.92 -21.95 7.65
CA GLN A 342 -5.00 -20.98 7.64
C GLN A 342 -5.90 -21.19 6.43
N PHE A 343 -7.13 -21.61 6.70
CA PHE A 343 -8.18 -21.78 5.68
C PHE A 343 -7.77 -22.80 4.60
N ALA A 344 -7.71 -22.39 3.33
CA ALA A 344 -7.26 -23.25 2.23
C ALA A 344 -5.72 -23.46 2.20
N ASP A 345 -4.95 -22.60 2.88
CA ASP A 345 -3.49 -22.66 2.90
C ASP A 345 -3.03 -23.58 4.04
N THR A 346 -2.64 -24.80 3.70
CA THR A 346 -2.25 -25.83 4.66
C THR A 346 -0.75 -26.03 4.69
N GLY A 347 -0.19 -26.25 5.88
CA GLY A 347 1.23 -26.42 6.11
C GLY A 347 1.73 -25.57 7.26
N PHE A 348 2.84 -26.01 7.86
CA PHE A 348 3.44 -25.33 9.00
C PHE A 348 3.73 -23.85 8.72
N GLN A 349 4.16 -23.52 7.50
CA GLN A 349 4.46 -22.16 7.08
C GLN A 349 3.24 -21.22 7.11
N TYR A 350 2.02 -21.75 7.15
CA TYR A 350 0.78 -20.98 7.24
C TYR A 350 0.17 -20.96 8.64
N THR A 351 0.79 -21.61 9.62
CA THR A 351 0.29 -21.60 11.01
C THR A 351 0.46 -20.23 11.66
N THR A 352 -0.38 -19.93 12.65
CA THR A 352 -0.44 -18.61 13.30
C THR A 352 0.59 -18.47 14.41
N ALA A 353 1.22 -17.28 14.49
CA ALA A 353 2.10 -16.92 15.59
C ALA A 353 2.20 -15.40 15.76
N ILE A 354 2.40 -14.96 17.01
CA ILE A 354 2.74 -13.60 17.39
C ILE A 354 4.20 -13.61 17.85
N PHE A 355 5.05 -12.86 17.16
CA PHE A 355 6.47 -12.75 17.47
C PHE A 355 6.75 -11.43 18.19
N TYR A 356 6.92 -11.50 19.51
CA TYR A 356 7.19 -10.32 20.34
C TYR A 356 8.69 -9.97 20.37
N GLN A 357 9.01 -8.69 20.51
CA GLN A 357 10.39 -8.18 20.60
C GLN A 357 10.78 -7.73 22.02
N ASN A 358 9.79 -7.37 22.84
CA ASN A 358 9.96 -6.92 24.21
C ASN A 358 8.91 -7.54 25.14
N ASP A 359 9.04 -7.33 26.45
CA ASP A 359 8.12 -7.90 27.44
C ASP A 359 6.73 -7.24 27.41
N GLU A 360 6.63 -5.97 27.03
CA GLU A 360 5.36 -5.24 26.90
C GLU A 360 4.47 -5.87 25.82
N GLN A 361 5.03 -6.11 24.63
CA GLN A 361 4.34 -6.80 23.53
C GLN A 361 3.96 -8.24 23.90
N LYS A 362 4.79 -8.91 24.70
CA LYS A 362 4.49 -10.27 25.17
C LYS A 362 3.28 -10.27 26.10
N GLU A 363 3.24 -9.35 27.07
CA GLU A 363 2.09 -9.23 27.98
C GLU A 363 0.83 -8.81 27.23
N ALA A 364 0.91 -7.86 26.28
CA ALA A 364 -0.21 -7.47 25.42
C ALA A 364 -0.74 -8.64 24.57
N ALA A 365 0.17 -9.47 24.03
CA ALA A 365 -0.19 -10.68 23.28
C ALA A 365 -0.89 -11.72 24.17
N LEU A 366 -0.38 -11.95 25.39
CA LEU A 366 -0.98 -12.89 26.34
C LEU A 366 -2.35 -12.41 26.82
N ASP A 367 -2.50 -11.13 27.13
CA ASP A 367 -3.77 -10.57 27.55
C ASP A 367 -4.79 -10.62 26.42
N SER A 368 -4.44 -10.18 25.20
CA SER A 368 -5.35 -10.25 24.04
C SER A 368 -5.81 -11.68 23.73
N LYS A 369 -4.92 -12.67 23.86
CA LYS A 369 -5.28 -14.10 23.74
C LYS A 369 -6.26 -14.53 24.84
N SER A 370 -6.00 -14.16 26.09
CA SER A 370 -6.89 -14.44 27.23
C SER A 370 -8.27 -13.77 27.06
N ARG A 371 -8.33 -12.53 26.56
CA ARG A 371 -9.59 -11.84 26.21
C ARG A 371 -10.36 -12.62 25.13
N LEU A 372 -9.67 -13.07 24.10
CA LEU A 372 -10.27 -13.83 23.01
C LEU A 372 -10.81 -15.19 23.48
N GLU A 373 -10.13 -15.87 24.40
CA GLU A 373 -10.60 -17.12 25.01
C GLU A 373 -11.85 -16.90 25.88
N LYS A 374 -11.88 -15.79 26.64
CA LYS A 374 -13.01 -15.44 27.51
C LYS A 374 -14.25 -14.97 26.76
N SER A 375 -14.09 -14.38 25.58
CA SER A 375 -15.21 -13.88 24.77
C SER A 375 -16.17 -15.00 24.33
N GLY A 376 -15.70 -16.25 24.31
CA GLY A 376 -16.48 -17.39 23.84
C GLY A 376 -16.72 -17.39 22.32
N LEU A 377 -16.03 -16.52 21.56
CA LEU A 377 -16.12 -16.45 20.11
C LEU A 377 -15.68 -17.77 19.44
N PHE A 378 -14.72 -18.45 20.06
CA PHE A 378 -14.18 -19.73 19.61
C PHE A 378 -14.45 -20.82 20.64
N THR A 379 -14.98 -21.95 20.16
CA THR A 379 -15.22 -23.14 21.01
C THR A 379 -13.99 -24.03 21.11
N ALA A 380 -13.11 -23.99 20.11
CA ALA A 380 -11.84 -24.68 20.12
C ALA A 380 -10.75 -23.83 20.81
N PRO A 381 -9.74 -24.45 21.43
CA PRO A 381 -8.63 -23.73 22.05
C PRO A 381 -7.87 -22.87 21.04
N ILE A 382 -7.36 -21.73 21.48
CA ILE A 382 -6.55 -20.82 20.66
C ILE A 382 -5.15 -21.42 20.44
N ALA A 383 -4.88 -21.86 19.21
CA ALA A 383 -3.67 -22.49 18.75
C ALA A 383 -2.51 -21.52 18.48
N THR A 384 -2.81 -20.23 18.25
CA THR A 384 -1.78 -19.21 17.95
C THR A 384 -0.70 -19.17 19.04
N GLU A 385 0.55 -19.35 18.60
CA GLU A 385 1.74 -19.31 19.45
C GLU A 385 2.16 -17.86 19.74
N ILE A 386 2.64 -17.60 20.96
CA ILE A 386 3.25 -16.31 21.35
C ILE A 386 4.70 -16.61 21.72
N ILE A 387 5.63 -16.17 20.88
CA ILE A 387 7.04 -16.58 20.94
C ILE A 387 7.97 -15.40 20.67
N PRO A 388 9.22 -15.40 21.19
CA PRO A 388 10.14 -14.31 20.94
C PRO A 388 10.59 -14.30 19.46
N LEU A 389 10.70 -13.11 18.87
CA LEU A 389 11.28 -12.97 17.54
C LEU A 389 12.80 -13.22 17.61
N THR A 390 13.27 -14.23 16.87
CA THR A 390 14.71 -14.53 16.75
C THR A 390 15.32 -13.88 15.51
N THR A 391 14.74 -14.15 14.34
CA THR A 391 15.19 -13.61 13.06
C THR A 391 13.99 -13.46 12.13
N PHE A 392 13.99 -12.36 11.38
CA PHE A 392 13.04 -12.09 10.31
C PHE A 392 13.81 -12.02 8.99
N PHE A 393 13.35 -12.76 7.99
CA PHE A 393 13.89 -12.73 6.64
C PHE A 393 12.86 -12.07 5.73
N GLU A 394 13.19 -10.91 5.17
CA GLU A 394 12.32 -10.23 4.20
C GLU A 394 12.07 -11.14 2.98
N ALA A 395 10.81 -11.21 2.55
CA ALA A 395 10.43 -11.97 1.37
C ALA A 395 10.85 -11.25 0.09
N GLU A 396 10.95 -12.01 -0.99
CA GLU A 396 11.33 -11.49 -2.29
C GLU A 396 10.39 -10.35 -2.76
N THR A 397 10.92 -9.36 -3.48
CA THR A 397 10.21 -8.11 -3.82
C THR A 397 8.91 -8.27 -4.62
N TYR A 398 8.69 -9.43 -5.23
CA TYR A 398 7.43 -9.76 -5.90
C TYR A 398 6.31 -10.17 -4.95
N HIS A 399 6.62 -10.53 -3.69
CA HIS A 399 5.64 -10.79 -2.64
C HIS A 399 5.21 -9.55 -1.88
N GLN A 400 6.05 -8.51 -1.85
CA GLN A 400 5.73 -7.23 -1.21
C GLN A 400 4.59 -6.53 -1.97
N ASP A 401 3.68 -5.87 -1.27
CA ASP A 401 2.53 -5.15 -1.82
C ASP A 401 1.71 -5.97 -2.83
N TYR A 402 1.63 -7.30 -2.66
CA TYR A 402 1.08 -8.18 -3.69
C TYR A 402 -0.38 -7.85 -3.98
N TYR A 403 -1.13 -7.46 -2.95
CA TYR A 403 -2.52 -7.02 -3.09
C TYR A 403 -2.68 -5.77 -3.96
N GLN A 404 -1.66 -4.91 -4.06
CA GLN A 404 -1.65 -3.76 -4.97
C GLN A 404 -1.16 -4.16 -6.37
N LYS A 405 -0.03 -4.86 -6.44
CA LYS A 405 0.64 -5.25 -7.70
C LYS A 405 -0.21 -6.20 -8.54
N ALA A 406 -1.02 -7.04 -7.89
CA ALA A 406 -1.84 -8.07 -8.51
C ALA A 406 -3.27 -8.10 -7.93
N ALA A 407 -3.90 -6.94 -7.71
CA ALA A 407 -5.20 -6.77 -7.06
C ALA A 407 -6.30 -7.76 -7.53
N ASP A 408 -6.50 -7.91 -8.83
CA ASP A 408 -7.50 -8.85 -9.38
C ASP A 408 -7.25 -10.31 -8.97
N HIS A 409 -5.98 -10.71 -8.92
CA HIS A 409 -5.60 -12.06 -8.52
C HIS A 409 -5.77 -12.23 -7.01
N TYR A 410 -5.28 -11.26 -6.24
CA TYR A 410 -5.41 -11.23 -4.79
C TYR A 410 -6.87 -11.30 -4.34
N GLU A 411 -7.78 -10.50 -4.92
CA GLU A 411 -9.20 -10.50 -4.54
C GLU A 411 -9.88 -11.84 -4.83
N ARG A 412 -9.56 -12.47 -5.97
CA ARG A 412 -10.05 -13.83 -6.26
C ARG A 412 -9.50 -14.84 -5.27
N TYR A 413 -8.22 -14.75 -4.93
CA TYR A 413 -7.56 -15.63 -3.97
C TYR A 413 -8.16 -15.48 -2.57
N LYS A 414 -8.25 -14.26 -2.03
CA LYS A 414 -8.84 -13.94 -0.72
C LYS A 414 -10.27 -14.48 -0.57
N LYS A 415 -11.07 -14.41 -1.64
CA LYS A 415 -12.42 -14.96 -1.66
C LYS A 415 -12.43 -16.50 -1.76
N ALA A 416 -11.55 -17.08 -2.58
CA ALA A 416 -11.48 -18.52 -2.79
C ALA A 416 -10.82 -19.28 -1.65
N SER A 417 -9.93 -18.64 -0.87
CA SER A 417 -9.24 -19.26 0.25
C SER A 417 -10.17 -19.58 1.42
N GLY A 418 -11.37 -18.99 1.47
CA GLY A 418 -12.32 -19.13 2.57
C GLY A 418 -12.16 -18.07 3.65
N ARG A 419 -11.05 -17.33 3.65
CA ARG A 419 -10.76 -16.29 4.64
C ARG A 419 -11.83 -15.20 4.69
N ALA A 420 -12.21 -14.64 3.54
CA ALA A 420 -13.22 -13.58 3.50
C ALA A 420 -14.57 -14.03 4.11
N GLY A 421 -14.99 -15.26 3.81
CA GLY A 421 -16.23 -15.81 4.35
C GLY A 421 -16.16 -16.08 5.85
N PHE A 422 -15.03 -16.56 6.35
CA PHE A 422 -14.82 -16.77 7.78
C PHE A 422 -14.86 -15.45 8.57
N VAL A 423 -14.19 -14.41 8.07
CA VAL A 423 -14.19 -13.09 8.71
C VAL A 423 -15.60 -12.52 8.76
N GLU A 424 -16.33 -12.57 7.65
CA GLU A 424 -17.73 -12.13 7.60
C GLU A 424 -18.62 -12.95 8.55
N GLU A 425 -18.46 -14.26 8.62
CA GLU A 425 -19.30 -15.11 9.47
C GLU A 425 -18.97 -15.00 10.96
N THR A 426 -17.70 -14.86 11.33
CA THR A 426 -17.24 -14.90 12.72
C THR A 426 -17.23 -13.51 13.32
N TRP A 427 -16.75 -12.52 12.57
CA TRP A 427 -16.49 -11.17 13.07
C TRP A 427 -17.56 -10.13 12.70
N ALA A 428 -18.53 -10.45 11.82
CA ALA A 428 -19.70 -9.58 11.58
C ALA A 428 -20.91 -9.90 12.50
N LYS A 429 -20.78 -10.84 13.44
CA LYS A 429 -21.84 -11.24 14.40
C LYS A 429 -21.69 -10.53 15.75
N ASP A 430 -22.75 -10.61 16.56
CA ASP A 430 -22.85 -10.04 17.93
C ASP A 430 -21.67 -10.38 18.87
N ALA A 431 -20.94 -11.47 18.61
CA ALA A 431 -19.80 -11.89 19.44
C ALA A 431 -18.53 -11.05 19.21
N ALA A 432 -18.32 -10.47 18.03
CA ALA A 432 -17.25 -9.49 17.81
C ALA A 432 -17.57 -8.15 18.46
N ILE A 433 -18.86 -7.78 18.51
CA ILE A 433 -19.33 -6.64 19.29
C ILE A 433 -19.05 -6.89 20.77
N GLN A 434 -19.38 -8.07 21.30
CA GLN A 434 -19.03 -8.44 22.69
C GLN A 434 -17.52 -8.42 22.97
N PHE A 435 -16.68 -8.86 22.02
CA PHE A 435 -15.22 -8.77 22.17
C PHE A 435 -14.75 -7.31 22.24
N LEU A 436 -15.23 -6.44 21.35
CA LEU A 436 -14.92 -5.00 21.36
C LEU A 436 -15.49 -4.27 22.58
N GLU A 437 -16.73 -4.60 22.98
CA GLU A 437 -17.37 -4.08 24.19
C GLU A 437 -16.62 -4.53 25.45
N SER A 438 -16.12 -5.78 25.50
CA SER A 438 -15.31 -6.25 26.63
C SER A 438 -13.99 -5.48 26.78
N LYS A 439 -13.42 -4.98 25.67
CA LYS A 439 -12.25 -4.10 25.69
C LYS A 439 -12.61 -2.71 26.22
N GLN A 440 -13.74 -2.14 25.77
CA GLN A 440 -14.22 -0.86 26.30
C GLN A 440 -14.57 -0.97 27.79
N GLU A 441 -15.19 -2.07 28.22
CA GLU A 441 -15.53 -2.31 29.61
C GLU A 441 -14.29 -2.59 30.46
N ALA A 442 -13.28 -3.33 29.95
CA ALA A 442 -12.00 -3.51 30.63
C ALA A 442 -11.21 -2.20 30.75
N ALA A 443 -11.11 -1.42 29.67
CA ALA A 443 -10.46 -0.11 29.69
C ALA A 443 -11.22 0.90 30.58
N ALA A 444 -12.55 0.88 30.56
CA ALA A 444 -13.38 1.65 31.47
C ALA A 444 -13.22 1.17 32.92
N THR A 445 -13.07 -0.14 33.16
CA THR A 445 -12.86 -0.70 34.51
C THR A 445 -11.49 -0.34 35.05
N GLU A 446 -10.42 -0.41 34.25
CA GLU A 446 -9.09 0.03 34.65
C GLU A 446 -9.03 1.55 34.88
N SER A 447 -9.68 2.33 34.01
CA SER A 447 -9.83 3.76 34.19
C SER A 447 -10.65 4.11 35.44
N ARG A 448 -11.71 3.36 35.75
CA ARG A 448 -12.52 3.53 36.98
C ARG A 448 -11.72 3.14 38.22
N ALA A 449 -11.01 2.01 38.17
CA ALA A 449 -10.18 1.53 39.28
C ALA A 449 -9.07 2.53 39.65
N ALA A 450 -8.53 3.29 38.69
CA ALA A 450 -7.54 4.33 38.94
C ALA A 450 -8.05 5.49 39.84
N TYR A 451 -9.37 5.67 39.95
CA TYR A 451 -10.01 6.71 40.75
C TYR A 451 -10.90 6.15 41.87
N GLU A 452 -10.92 4.83 42.08
CA GLU A 452 -11.63 4.20 43.19
C GLU A 452 -10.81 4.35 44.48
N TYR A 453 -11.39 5.03 45.45
CA TYR A 453 -10.85 5.16 46.80
C TYR A 453 -11.80 4.51 47.79
N THR A 454 -11.25 3.94 48.86
CA THR A 454 -12.05 3.46 49.99
C THR A 454 -12.71 4.63 50.72
N ASP A 455 -13.84 4.38 51.41
CA ASP A 455 -14.51 5.40 52.23
C ASP A 455 -13.53 6.02 53.24
N GLU A 456 -12.62 5.24 53.82
CA GLU A 456 -11.59 5.74 54.73
C GLU A 456 -10.60 6.70 54.06
N GLU A 457 -10.16 6.41 52.84
CA GLU A 457 -9.25 7.27 52.07
C GLU A 457 -9.93 8.58 51.63
N ILE A 458 -11.20 8.50 51.23
CA ILE A 458 -12.02 9.68 50.91
C ILE A 458 -12.15 10.56 52.16
N VAL A 459 -12.52 9.97 53.30
CA VAL A 459 -12.62 10.69 54.58
C VAL A 459 -11.29 11.34 54.97
N GLU A 460 -10.15 10.67 54.74
CA GLU A 460 -8.85 11.26 55.01
C GLU A 460 -8.54 12.45 54.09
N LYS A 461 -8.77 12.31 52.78
CA LYS A 461 -8.56 13.40 51.82
C LYS A 461 -9.46 14.60 52.08
N LEU A 462 -10.72 14.37 52.49
CA LEU A 462 -11.67 15.43 52.85
C LEU A 462 -11.11 16.34 53.97
N LYS A 463 -10.36 15.80 54.94
CA LYS A 463 -9.76 16.60 56.04
C LYS A 463 -8.74 17.64 55.56
N HIS A 464 -8.20 17.47 54.35
CA HIS A 464 -7.20 18.35 53.77
C HIS A 464 -7.78 19.36 52.79
N LEU A 465 -9.09 19.31 52.52
CA LEU A 465 -9.77 20.32 51.73
C LEU A 465 -9.79 21.67 52.43
N ASP A 466 -9.84 22.75 51.64
CA ASP A 466 -10.15 24.06 52.20
C ASP A 466 -11.58 24.08 52.80
N PRO A 467 -11.86 24.98 53.76
CA PRO A 467 -13.15 24.97 54.45
C PRO A 467 -14.37 25.09 53.53
N LEU A 468 -14.26 25.81 52.40
CA LEU A 468 -15.37 25.95 51.46
C LEU A 468 -15.57 24.66 50.66
N ALA A 469 -14.50 24.06 50.13
CA ALA A 469 -14.58 22.76 49.45
C ALA A 469 -15.09 21.66 50.37
N TYR A 470 -14.65 21.61 51.64
CA TYR A 470 -15.19 20.66 52.61
C TYR A 470 -16.69 20.87 52.84
N HIS A 471 -17.11 22.12 53.07
CA HIS A 471 -18.52 22.46 53.27
C HIS A 471 -19.38 22.06 52.05
N VAL A 472 -18.88 22.30 50.84
CA VAL A 472 -19.58 21.90 49.61
C VAL A 472 -19.63 20.37 49.49
N VAL A 473 -18.49 19.69 49.46
CA VAL A 473 -18.41 18.26 49.12
C VAL A 473 -18.99 17.37 50.23
N ALA A 474 -18.61 17.60 51.49
CA ALA A 474 -18.99 16.73 52.60
C ALA A 474 -20.34 17.10 53.22
N GLU A 475 -20.67 18.39 53.27
CA GLU A 475 -21.89 18.89 53.95
C GLU A 475 -23.02 19.27 52.97
N SER A 476 -22.82 19.02 51.67
CA SER A 476 -23.77 19.39 50.60
C SER A 476 -24.09 20.89 50.58
N GLY A 477 -23.09 21.71 50.93
CA GLY A 477 -23.16 23.16 50.87
C GLY A 477 -23.15 23.70 49.44
N THR A 478 -23.42 25.00 49.28
CA THR A 478 -23.39 25.67 47.98
C THR A 478 -22.58 26.96 48.08
N GLU A 479 -21.62 27.15 47.17
CA GLU A 479 -20.78 28.36 47.14
C GLU A 479 -21.55 29.58 46.62
N SER A 480 -21.02 30.78 46.86
CA SER A 480 -21.65 32.02 46.40
C SER A 480 -21.66 32.13 44.86
N PRO A 481 -22.77 32.55 44.23
CA PRO A 481 -22.82 32.81 42.80
C PRO A 481 -21.90 33.98 42.42
N PHE A 482 -21.25 33.90 41.25
CA PHE A 482 -20.31 34.90 40.69
C PHE A 482 -19.07 35.22 41.54
N ASN A 483 -18.93 34.60 42.71
CA ASN A 483 -17.78 34.75 43.59
C ASN A 483 -17.15 33.39 43.86
N ASN A 484 -16.79 32.71 42.78
CA ASN A 484 -16.15 31.41 42.80
C ASN A 484 -15.10 31.30 41.69
N LYS A 485 -14.33 30.21 41.69
CA LYS A 485 -13.12 30.12 40.86
C LYS A 485 -13.39 29.85 39.38
N TYR A 486 -14.51 29.18 39.05
CA TYR A 486 -14.70 28.61 37.71
C TYR A 486 -15.96 29.07 36.98
N TRP A 487 -16.79 29.96 37.56
CA TRP A 487 -17.97 30.47 36.85
C TRP A 487 -17.62 31.09 35.49
N ASP A 488 -16.60 31.94 35.42
CA ASP A 488 -16.15 32.63 34.20
C ASP A 488 -14.96 31.97 33.49
N ASN A 489 -14.46 30.82 33.98
CA ASN A 489 -13.35 30.13 33.34
C ASN A 489 -13.71 29.69 31.91
N LYS A 490 -12.84 30.03 30.94
CA LYS A 490 -12.93 29.72 29.50
C LYS A 490 -11.71 28.98 28.94
N ALA A 491 -10.73 28.64 29.78
CA ALA A 491 -9.55 27.88 29.34
C ALA A 491 -9.94 26.47 28.87
N GLU A 492 -9.19 25.93 27.90
CA GLU A 492 -9.33 24.55 27.45
C GLU A 492 -8.78 23.58 28.49
N GLY A 493 -9.56 22.55 28.83
CA GLY A 493 -9.18 21.54 29.80
C GLY A 493 -10.37 20.81 30.41
N ILE A 494 -10.11 19.97 31.39
CA ILE A 494 -11.13 19.18 32.08
C ILE A 494 -11.30 19.63 33.54
N TYR A 495 -12.46 19.33 34.10
CA TYR A 495 -12.78 19.55 35.50
C TYR A 495 -12.89 18.19 36.16
N VAL A 496 -12.01 17.94 37.11
CA VAL A 496 -11.93 16.70 37.86
C VAL A 496 -12.47 16.91 39.28
N ASP A 497 -12.90 15.82 39.92
CA ASP A 497 -13.24 15.79 41.34
C ASP A 497 -12.05 16.28 42.17
N ILE A 498 -12.29 17.24 43.08
CA ILE A 498 -11.24 17.84 43.90
C ILE A 498 -10.59 16.85 44.88
N VAL A 499 -11.27 15.76 45.24
CA VAL A 499 -10.84 14.73 46.20
C VAL A 499 -10.19 13.54 45.49
N THR A 500 -10.90 12.96 44.52
CA THR A 500 -10.46 11.72 43.85
C THR A 500 -9.60 11.98 42.61
N GLY A 501 -9.76 13.15 41.98
CA GLY A 501 -9.15 13.43 40.68
C GLY A 501 -9.87 12.76 39.50
N LYS A 502 -11.01 12.11 39.72
CA LYS A 502 -11.85 11.52 38.66
C LYS A 502 -12.35 12.61 37.70
N PRO A 503 -12.20 12.49 36.38
CA PRO A 503 -12.77 13.43 35.43
C PRO A 503 -14.30 13.49 35.51
N LEU A 504 -14.84 14.72 35.62
CA LEU A 504 -16.28 14.94 35.75
C LEU A 504 -16.88 15.69 34.56
N PHE A 505 -16.21 16.77 34.12
CA PHE A 505 -16.71 17.64 33.06
C PHE A 505 -15.58 18.10 32.12
N SER A 506 -15.93 18.46 30.89
CA SER A 506 -15.02 19.06 29.92
C SER A 506 -15.33 20.53 29.69
N SER A 507 -14.32 21.37 29.44
CA SER A 507 -14.54 22.76 29.04
C SER A 507 -15.28 22.88 27.71
N THR A 508 -15.21 21.88 26.82
CA THR A 508 -16.00 21.82 25.57
C THR A 508 -17.50 21.75 25.83
N HIS A 509 -17.91 21.25 27.00
CA HIS A 509 -19.30 21.14 27.40
C HIS A 509 -19.75 22.32 28.29
N LYS A 510 -18.82 23.22 28.65
CA LYS A 510 -19.07 24.36 29.52
C LYS A 510 -19.69 25.49 28.72
N TYR A 511 -20.69 26.14 29.28
CA TYR A 511 -21.32 27.30 28.67
C TYR A 511 -21.68 28.36 29.72
N ASP A 512 -21.99 29.58 29.26
CA ASP A 512 -22.46 30.65 30.14
C ASP A 512 -23.98 30.53 30.33
N SER A 513 -24.38 30.07 31.52
CA SER A 513 -25.80 29.95 31.89
C SER A 513 -26.38 31.22 32.53
N GLY A 514 -25.54 32.21 32.87
CA GLY A 514 -25.96 33.39 33.63
C GLY A 514 -26.35 33.12 35.09
N THR A 515 -26.17 31.91 35.61
CA THR A 515 -26.57 31.56 37.00
C THR A 515 -25.54 31.92 38.06
N GLY A 516 -24.28 32.14 37.64
CA GLY A 516 -23.17 32.46 38.55
C GLY A 516 -22.38 31.25 39.03
N TRP A 517 -22.70 30.04 38.57
CA TRP A 517 -21.95 28.81 38.82
C TRP A 517 -21.48 28.17 37.51
N PRO A 518 -20.33 27.45 37.49
CA PRO A 518 -19.90 26.70 36.32
C PRO A 518 -21.00 25.72 35.87
N SER A 519 -21.42 25.87 34.62
CA SER A 519 -22.53 25.13 34.03
C SER A 519 -22.08 24.36 32.80
N PHE A 520 -22.50 23.09 32.73
CA PHE A 520 -22.19 22.19 31.63
C PHE A 520 -23.47 21.56 31.08
N TRP A 521 -23.51 21.23 29.80
CA TRP A 521 -24.69 20.57 29.22
C TRP A 521 -24.61 19.03 29.28
N ARG A 522 -23.42 18.46 29.55
CA ARG A 522 -23.20 17.04 29.85
C ARG A 522 -21.95 16.83 30.72
N THR A 523 -21.85 15.66 31.35
CA THR A 523 -20.61 15.13 31.95
C THR A 523 -19.61 14.69 30.87
N ILE A 524 -18.38 14.44 31.28
CA ILE A 524 -17.34 13.89 30.39
C ILE A 524 -17.72 12.45 29.98
N ASP A 525 -18.04 11.61 30.96
CA ASP A 525 -18.53 10.23 30.81
C ASP A 525 -19.90 10.08 31.51
N ASP A 526 -20.70 9.09 31.11
CA ASP A 526 -22.08 8.91 31.62
C ASP A 526 -22.13 8.50 33.11
N ASP A 527 -21.06 7.89 33.62
CA ASP A 527 -20.90 7.43 35.00
C ASP A 527 -20.01 8.34 35.87
N SER A 528 -19.64 9.52 35.34
CA SER A 528 -18.82 10.48 36.09
C SER A 528 -19.51 10.97 37.37
N VAL A 529 -20.84 11.09 37.36
CA VAL A 529 -21.64 11.51 38.51
C VAL A 529 -22.86 10.61 38.69
N THR A 530 -23.35 10.53 39.92
CA THR A 530 -24.61 9.89 40.28
C THR A 530 -25.69 10.93 40.56
N MET A 531 -26.93 10.61 40.20
CA MET A 531 -28.09 11.49 40.37
C MET A 531 -28.93 11.04 41.57
N HIS A 532 -29.24 11.98 42.47
CA HIS A 532 -29.99 11.73 43.69
C HIS A 532 -31.13 12.73 43.83
N GLU A 533 -32.25 12.30 44.40
CA GLU A 533 -33.38 13.20 44.67
C GLU A 533 -33.06 14.09 45.88
N ASP A 534 -33.13 15.41 45.71
CA ASP A 534 -32.89 16.40 46.77
C ASP A 534 -34.16 17.19 47.09
N ASN A 535 -34.64 17.01 48.31
CA ASN A 535 -35.83 17.64 48.89
C ASN A 535 -35.48 18.63 50.03
N SER A 536 -34.23 19.10 50.10
CA SER A 536 -33.77 20.06 51.13
C SER A 536 -34.44 21.44 51.06
N LEU A 537 -34.98 21.80 49.90
CA LEU A 537 -35.74 23.03 49.67
C LEU A 537 -37.22 22.73 49.37
N SER A 538 -38.05 23.77 49.23
CA SER A 538 -39.49 23.64 48.92
C SER A 538 -39.79 23.04 47.53
N THR A 539 -38.78 22.71 46.76
CA THR A 539 -38.87 22.16 45.40
C THR A 539 -37.93 20.97 45.30
N THR A 540 -38.40 19.86 44.74
CA THR A 540 -37.56 18.70 44.42
C THR A 540 -36.59 19.08 43.31
N ARG A 541 -35.30 18.82 43.56
CA ARG A 541 -34.22 19.00 42.59
C ARG A 541 -33.48 17.66 42.43
N THR A 542 -32.69 17.53 41.38
CA THR A 542 -31.81 16.39 41.20
C THR A 542 -30.39 16.81 41.58
N GLU A 543 -29.91 16.33 42.72
CA GLU A 543 -28.52 16.48 43.14
C GLU A 543 -27.62 15.60 42.27
N ILE A 544 -26.44 16.13 41.93
CA ILE A 544 -25.35 15.37 41.31
C ILE A 544 -24.21 15.20 42.31
N ARG A 545 -23.75 13.97 42.48
CA ARG A 545 -22.67 13.60 43.40
C ARG A 545 -21.58 12.84 42.66
N SER A 546 -20.33 13.10 42.98
CA SER A 546 -19.21 12.23 42.63
C SER A 546 -19.04 11.17 43.71
N ASP A 547 -18.04 10.30 43.55
CA ASP A 547 -17.72 9.26 44.55
C ASP A 547 -17.31 9.87 45.90
N ALA A 548 -16.75 11.09 45.92
CA ALA A 548 -16.36 11.77 47.15
C ALA A 548 -17.48 12.57 47.84
N GLY A 549 -18.52 12.97 47.11
CA GLY A 549 -19.63 13.74 47.71
C GLY A 549 -20.35 14.69 46.76
N HIS A 550 -20.90 15.75 47.34
CA HIS A 550 -21.76 16.69 46.63
C HIS A 550 -20.98 17.52 45.60
N VAL A 551 -21.50 17.59 44.37
CA VAL A 551 -20.94 18.41 43.29
C VAL A 551 -21.86 19.59 42.98
N GLY A 552 -23.16 19.38 42.88
CA GLY A 552 -24.15 20.39 42.56
C GLY A 552 -25.52 19.81 42.23
N HIS A 553 -26.21 20.39 41.23
CA HIS A 553 -27.53 19.94 40.77
C HIS A 553 -27.64 19.93 39.24
N VAL A 554 -28.52 19.09 38.71
CA VAL A 554 -28.89 19.08 37.29
C VAL A 554 -30.31 19.58 37.09
N PHE A 555 -30.51 20.39 36.05
CA PHE A 555 -31.79 21.00 35.68
C PHE A 555 -32.09 20.75 34.20
N GLU A 556 -33.37 20.83 33.81
CA GLU A 556 -33.84 20.64 32.42
C GLU A 556 -34.00 21.98 31.67
N ASP A 557 -33.23 23.01 32.08
CA ASP A 557 -33.24 24.37 31.53
C ASP A 557 -31.95 24.72 30.76
N GLY A 558 -31.25 23.70 30.26
CA GLY A 558 -30.04 23.83 29.46
C GLY A 558 -30.28 24.11 27.97
N PRO A 559 -29.21 24.16 27.16
CA PRO A 559 -29.31 24.38 25.72
C PRO A 559 -30.07 23.22 25.06
N VAL A 560 -31.19 23.54 24.39
CA VAL A 560 -32.09 22.54 23.80
C VAL A 560 -31.37 21.69 22.75
N ASP A 561 -30.50 22.32 21.95
CA ASP A 561 -29.76 21.64 20.87
C ASP A 561 -28.74 20.62 21.39
N GLU A 562 -28.34 20.73 22.67
CA GLU A 562 -27.36 19.86 23.34
C GLU A 562 -27.99 18.89 24.34
N GLY A 563 -29.31 18.65 24.22
CA GLY A 563 -30.06 17.72 25.05
C GLY A 563 -30.79 18.34 26.25
N GLY A 564 -30.77 19.68 26.39
CA GLY A 564 -31.63 20.42 27.32
C GLY A 564 -31.24 20.35 28.80
N ARG A 565 -30.19 19.62 29.17
CA ARG A 565 -29.72 19.51 30.56
C ARG A 565 -28.72 20.61 30.90
N ARG A 566 -28.78 21.08 32.14
CA ARG A 566 -27.82 22.00 32.75
C ARG A 566 -27.29 21.41 34.05
N PHE A 567 -26.06 20.94 34.03
CA PHE A 567 -25.29 20.54 35.20
C PHE A 567 -24.71 21.80 35.83
N CYS A 568 -25.32 22.26 36.91
CA CYS A 568 -24.93 23.42 37.69
C CYS A 568 -24.04 22.96 38.85
N THR A 569 -22.75 23.26 38.78
CA THR A 569 -21.73 22.69 39.67
C THR A 569 -21.12 23.75 40.57
N ASN A 570 -20.63 23.36 41.74
CA ASN A 570 -19.80 24.23 42.57
C ASN A 570 -18.35 24.18 42.08
N SER A 571 -17.68 25.32 41.97
CA SER A 571 -16.25 25.39 41.70
C SER A 571 -15.42 24.73 42.81
N ALA A 572 -15.88 24.85 44.06
CA ALA A 572 -15.21 24.29 45.22
C ALA A 572 -15.20 22.76 45.26
N SER A 573 -16.05 22.07 44.50
CA SER A 573 -16.00 20.59 44.35
C SER A 573 -15.14 20.14 43.17
N LEU A 574 -14.59 21.08 42.40
CA LEU A 574 -13.86 20.80 41.16
C LEU A 574 -12.40 21.28 41.25
N ARG A 575 -11.54 20.59 40.51
CA ARG A 575 -10.19 21.04 40.17
C ARG A 575 -10.08 21.10 38.65
N PHE A 576 -9.71 22.26 38.12
CA PHE A 576 -9.47 22.42 36.69
C PHE A 576 -8.06 21.97 36.32
N VAL A 577 -7.95 21.13 35.29
CA VAL A 577 -6.70 20.66 34.68
C VAL A 577 -6.61 21.27 33.27
N PRO A 578 -5.70 22.24 33.04
CA PRO A 578 -5.51 22.83 31.72
C PRO A 578 -5.07 21.79 30.69
N LYS A 579 -5.51 21.95 29.44
CA LYS A 579 -5.16 21.05 28.32
C LYS A 579 -3.66 20.80 28.21
N GLU A 580 -2.82 21.82 28.44
CA GLU A 580 -1.36 21.69 28.35
C GLU A 580 -0.75 20.80 29.45
N SER A 581 -1.46 20.59 30.57
CA SER A 581 -1.00 19.78 31.70
C SER A 581 -1.70 18.43 31.79
N MET A 582 -2.72 18.18 30.94
CA MET A 582 -3.52 16.95 31.01
C MET A 582 -2.67 15.69 30.83
N GLU A 583 -1.75 15.69 29.88
CA GLU A 583 -0.91 14.53 29.59
C GLU A 583 0.07 14.23 30.74
N GLU A 584 0.74 15.26 31.25
CA GLU A 584 1.66 15.16 32.39
C GLU A 584 0.95 14.74 33.69
N GLU A 585 -0.30 15.15 33.88
CA GLU A 585 -1.11 14.81 35.06
C GLU A 585 -1.86 13.47 34.94
N GLY A 586 -1.62 12.69 33.88
CA GLY A 586 -2.21 11.36 33.71
C GLY A 586 -3.62 11.33 33.11
N TYR A 587 -4.04 12.43 32.46
CA TYR A 587 -5.32 12.57 31.76
C TYR A 587 -5.19 12.57 30.23
N GLY A 588 -4.12 11.96 29.70
CA GLY A 588 -3.82 11.89 28.26
C GLY A 588 -4.99 11.33 27.42
N ASN A 589 -5.70 10.34 27.97
CA ASN A 589 -6.86 9.70 27.34
C ASN A 589 -8.03 10.66 27.06
N TYR A 590 -8.05 11.87 27.64
CA TYR A 590 -9.10 12.87 27.44
C TYR A 590 -8.67 14.03 26.54
N VAL A 591 -7.42 14.05 26.07
CA VAL A 591 -6.88 15.14 25.21
C VAL A 591 -7.62 15.20 23.86
N TYR A 592 -8.17 14.08 23.38
CA TYR A 592 -8.92 14.01 22.12
C TYR A 592 -10.12 14.95 22.08
N LEU A 593 -10.71 15.30 23.23
CA LEU A 593 -11.86 16.21 23.33
C LEU A 593 -11.55 17.60 22.77
N PHE A 594 -10.27 17.98 22.68
CA PHE A 594 -9.82 19.30 22.25
C PHE A 594 -9.08 19.30 20.90
N LYS A 595 -9.12 18.19 20.14
CA LYS A 595 -8.44 18.06 18.84
C LYS A 595 -9.25 18.66 17.66
N ASN A 596 -10.55 18.92 17.85
CA ASN A 596 -11.47 19.41 16.80
C ASN A 596 -12.33 20.63 17.24
N ALA A 597 -11.93 21.35 18.30
CA ALA A 597 -12.70 22.48 18.84
C ALA A 597 -12.41 23.81 18.11
#